data_AF-A0A016A3N1-F1
#
_entry.id   AF-A0A016A3N1-F1
#
_cell.length_a   1.000
_cell.length_b   1.000
_cell.length_c   1.000
_cell.angle_alpha   90.00
_cell.angle_beta   90.00
_cell.angle_gamma   90.00
#
_symmetry.space_group_name_H-M   'P 1'
#
loop_
_entity.id
_entity.type
_entity.pdbx_description
1 polymer ?
#
loop_
_entity_poly.entity_id
_entity_poly.type
_entity_poly.pdbx_seq_one_letter_code
_entity_poly.pdbx_strand_id
1 'polypeptide(L)'
;LNPSLFAEIYAMLLDNKEQIEEQRKYYSSIFTRNFDFVIKLNGVTYENEEFEERNIKFNNLEKNLIFCLSHSSLYSSFSILRGKCGLVIMLLLWLKHTGNRFFEHMAEAYLNQIYEELSTYLDMNFRDGLMGIGWGIEYLLQNGLIYGDSNEILEEIDAKVMSIRWERVKDHSLATGLRGVIAYVTARIKGCILSNNKIVFDQDLFNSLQIAAKNLLLNDTSPEENISYVIEFLDLIHNQNLWTMVRPIDIKMIESLSTKGTEIEQKTYETIKEMSYCIK
;
A
#
# COMPACT_ATOMS: atom_id res chain seq x y z
N LEU A 1 -25.15 -22.38 -6.41
CA LEU A 1 -25.47 -22.51 -4.97
C LEU A 1 -25.22 -23.96 -4.56
N ASN A 2 -24.44 -24.20 -3.51
CA ASN A 2 -24.12 -25.54 -3.02
C ASN A 2 -25.40 -26.23 -2.51
N PRO A 3 -25.85 -27.35 -3.11
CA PRO A 3 -27.11 -28.01 -2.72
C PRO A 3 -27.15 -28.49 -1.27
N SER A 4 -26.01 -28.89 -0.69
CA SER A 4 -25.97 -29.34 0.71
C SER A 4 -26.17 -28.18 1.67
N LEU A 5 -25.54 -27.03 1.38
CA LEU A 5 -25.66 -25.81 2.16
C LEU A 5 -27.11 -25.29 2.14
N PHE A 6 -27.81 -25.40 1.02
CA PHE A 6 -29.22 -24.99 0.93
C PHE A 6 -30.13 -25.87 1.80
N ALA A 7 -29.92 -27.19 1.80
CA ALA A 7 -30.71 -28.11 2.62
C ALA A 7 -30.49 -27.87 4.13
N GLU A 8 -29.25 -27.59 4.54
CA GLU A 8 -28.89 -27.26 5.91
C GLU A 8 -29.53 -25.95 6.37
N ILE A 9 -29.45 -24.89 5.55
CA ILE A 9 -30.11 -23.60 5.80
C ILE A 9 -31.63 -23.78 5.89
N TYR A 10 -32.22 -24.60 5.02
CA TYR A 10 -33.66 -24.83 5.01
C TYR A 10 -34.14 -25.60 6.25
N ALA A 11 -33.38 -26.60 6.70
CA ALA A 11 -33.66 -27.32 7.94
C ALA A 11 -33.60 -26.38 9.16
N MET A 12 -32.55 -25.55 9.26
CA MET A 12 -32.43 -24.54 10.32
C MET A 12 -33.61 -23.56 10.31
N LEU A 13 -34.10 -23.17 9.14
CA LEU A 13 -35.27 -22.29 9.00
C LEU A 13 -36.56 -22.93 9.51
N LEU A 14 -36.73 -24.23 9.28
CA LEU A 14 -37.89 -24.99 9.76
C LEU A 14 -37.82 -25.19 11.28
N ASP A 15 -36.65 -25.56 11.81
CA ASP A 15 -36.45 -25.80 13.23
C ASP A 15 -36.67 -24.53 14.08
N ASN A 16 -36.38 -23.35 13.52
CA ASN A 16 -36.54 -22.06 14.21
C ASN A 16 -37.83 -21.31 13.86
N LYS A 17 -38.75 -21.92 13.11
CA LYS A 17 -39.92 -21.22 12.55
C LYS A 17 -40.79 -20.54 13.61
N GLU A 18 -41.07 -21.22 14.72
CA GLU A 18 -41.90 -20.66 15.81
C GLU A 18 -41.24 -19.46 16.48
N GLN A 19 -39.94 -19.55 16.81
CA GLN A 19 -39.19 -18.42 17.36
C GLN A 19 -39.13 -17.23 16.39
N ILE A 20 -38.96 -17.50 15.09
CA ILE A 20 -38.98 -16.47 14.06
C ILE A 20 -40.34 -15.77 14.00
N GLU A 21 -41.45 -16.52 14.11
CA GLU A 21 -42.79 -15.95 14.14
C GLU A 21 -43.08 -15.16 15.43
N GLU A 22 -42.59 -15.62 16.58
CA GLU A 22 -42.70 -14.90 17.86
C GLU A 22 -41.92 -13.58 17.83
N GLN A 23 -40.67 -13.62 17.39
CA GLN A 23 -39.84 -12.42 17.21
C GLN A 23 -40.47 -11.45 16.21
N ARG A 24 -41.02 -11.95 15.10
CA ARG A 24 -41.72 -11.12 14.12
C ARG A 24 -42.91 -10.40 14.76
N LYS A 25 -43.74 -11.11 15.55
CA LYS A 25 -44.87 -10.50 16.28
C LYS A 25 -44.40 -9.47 17.30
N TYR A 26 -43.34 -9.77 18.05
CA TYR A 26 -42.76 -8.85 19.02
C TYR A 26 -42.27 -7.57 18.33
N TYR A 27 -41.40 -7.70 17.32
CA TYR A 27 -40.85 -6.55 16.60
C TYR A 27 -41.95 -5.76 15.88
N SER A 28 -42.95 -6.40 15.28
CA SER A 28 -44.10 -5.70 14.70
C SER A 28 -44.95 -4.94 15.73
N SER A 29 -44.96 -5.36 17.00
CA SER A 29 -45.71 -4.66 18.05
C SER A 29 -44.99 -3.42 18.59
N ILE A 30 -43.65 -3.40 18.58
CA ILE A 30 -42.85 -2.28 19.09
C ILE A 30 -42.40 -1.30 17.99
N PHE A 31 -42.14 -1.78 16.76
CA PHE A 31 -41.84 -0.94 15.61
C PHE A 31 -43.13 -0.38 15.01
N THR A 32 -43.74 0.56 15.73
CA THR A 32 -44.92 1.31 15.27
C THR A 32 -44.59 2.36 14.20
N ARG A 33 -43.29 2.58 13.95
CA ARG A 33 -42.77 3.47 12.91
C ARG A 33 -41.84 2.66 12.00
N ASN A 34 -41.86 2.96 10.70
CA ASN A 34 -40.98 2.31 9.72
C ASN A 34 -39.50 2.44 10.18
N PHE A 35 -38.70 1.41 9.94
CA PHE A 35 -37.26 1.42 10.19
C PHE A 35 -36.55 2.65 9.58
N ASP A 36 -37.02 3.15 8.43
CA ASP A 36 -36.54 4.42 7.83
C ASP A 36 -36.67 5.62 8.77
N PHE A 37 -37.71 5.64 9.61
CA PHE A 37 -37.91 6.68 10.61
C PHE A 37 -36.89 6.55 11.75
N VAL A 38 -36.56 5.33 12.17
CA VAL A 38 -35.53 5.06 13.19
C VAL A 38 -34.14 5.44 12.67
N ILE A 39 -33.84 5.10 11.42
CA ILE A 39 -32.61 5.56 10.74
C ILE A 39 -32.56 7.09 10.70
N LYS A 40 -33.64 7.78 10.33
CA LYS A 40 -33.67 9.25 10.32
C LYS A 40 -33.51 9.89 11.70
N LEU A 41 -34.03 9.25 12.75
CA LEU A 41 -33.92 9.76 14.12
C LEU A 41 -32.49 9.66 14.65
N ASN A 42 -31.76 8.62 14.23
CA ASN A 42 -30.34 8.46 14.53
C ASN A 42 -29.46 9.27 13.56
N GLY A 43 -29.87 9.41 12.30
CA GLY A 43 -29.10 10.05 11.23
C GLY A 43 -28.75 11.51 11.52
N VAL A 44 -29.60 12.29 12.17
CA VAL A 44 -29.32 13.71 12.47
C VAL A 44 -28.13 13.88 13.44
N THR A 45 -27.91 12.95 14.36
CA THR A 45 -26.76 12.98 15.28
C THR A 45 -25.53 12.33 14.64
N TYR A 46 -25.70 11.16 14.01
CA TYR A 46 -24.59 10.42 13.39
C TYR A 46 -24.02 11.08 12.13
N GLU A 47 -24.86 11.67 11.27
CA GLU A 47 -24.37 12.35 10.06
C GLU A 47 -23.58 13.61 10.39
N ASN A 48 -23.93 14.34 11.45
CA ASN A 48 -23.20 15.54 11.86
C ASN A 48 -21.84 15.21 12.50
N GLU A 49 -21.79 14.24 13.42
CA GLU A 49 -20.54 13.81 14.05
C GLU A 49 -19.57 13.17 13.02
N GLU A 50 -20.07 12.27 12.16
CA GLU A 50 -19.24 11.64 11.14
C GLU A 50 -18.79 12.63 10.06
N PHE A 51 -19.64 13.59 9.67
CA PHE A 51 -19.25 14.66 8.75
C PHE A 51 -18.22 15.62 9.35
N GLU A 52 -18.36 15.99 10.62
CA GLU A 52 -17.38 16.81 11.33
C GLU A 52 -16.03 16.08 11.46
N GLU A 53 -16.03 14.81 11.85
CA GLU A 53 -14.81 13.99 11.92
C GLU A 53 -14.14 13.85 10.55
N ARG A 54 -14.91 13.58 9.49
CA ARG A 54 -14.40 13.53 8.12
C ARG A 54 -13.80 14.86 7.68
N ASN A 55 -14.43 15.99 7.99
CA ASN A 55 -13.91 17.32 7.67
C ASN A 55 -12.65 17.67 8.46
N ILE A 56 -12.60 17.34 9.76
CA ILE A 56 -11.40 17.51 10.59
C ILE A 56 -10.24 16.70 10.00
N LYS A 57 -10.51 15.44 9.64
CA LYS A 57 -9.52 14.55 9.02
C LYS A 57 -9.03 15.09 7.68
N PHE A 58 -9.93 15.52 6.80
CA PHE A 58 -9.60 16.10 5.51
C PHE A 58 -8.74 17.37 5.66
N ASN A 59 -9.14 18.29 6.56
CA ASN A 59 -8.38 19.50 6.85
C ASN A 59 -6.98 19.19 7.41
N ASN A 60 -6.83 18.12 8.19
CA ASN A 60 -5.52 17.69 8.69
C ASN A 60 -4.64 17.12 7.57
N LEU A 61 -5.21 16.38 6.62
CA LEU A 61 -4.48 15.91 5.43
C LEU A 61 -4.02 17.07 4.55
N GLU A 62 -4.88 18.06 4.32
CA GLU A 62 -4.52 19.27 3.57
C GLU A 62 -3.38 20.03 4.27
N LYS A 63 -3.48 20.23 5.59
CA LYS A 63 -2.42 20.88 6.38
C LYS A 63 -1.10 20.13 6.32
N ASN A 64 -1.12 18.79 6.41
CA ASN A 64 0.09 17.99 6.28
C ASN A 64 0.69 18.06 4.88
N LEU A 65 -0.16 18.06 3.83
CA LEU A 65 0.29 18.28 2.45
C LEU A 65 0.99 19.63 2.29
N ILE A 66 0.34 20.72 2.73
CA ILE A 66 0.91 22.07 2.69
C ILE A 66 2.21 22.13 3.51
N PHE A 67 2.26 21.48 4.68
CA PHE A 67 3.46 21.40 5.49
C PHE A 67 4.60 20.68 4.76
N CYS A 68 4.35 19.53 4.15
CA CYS A 68 5.38 18.79 3.41
C CYS A 68 5.86 19.57 2.18
N LEU A 69 4.96 20.29 1.50
CA LEU A 69 5.29 21.16 0.37
C LEU A 69 6.10 22.38 0.77
N SER A 70 5.80 23.01 1.92
CA SER A 70 6.54 24.20 2.38
C SER A 70 7.98 23.85 2.80
N HIS A 71 8.22 22.61 3.18
CA HIS A 71 9.55 22.07 3.48
C HIS A 71 10.20 21.41 2.26
N SER A 72 9.59 21.51 1.07
CA SER A 72 10.05 20.77 -0.10
C SER A 72 11.43 21.18 -0.63
N SER A 73 11.81 22.44 -0.41
CA SER A 73 13.15 22.94 -0.70
C SER A 73 14.25 22.29 0.16
N LEU A 74 13.89 21.63 1.25
CA LEU A 74 14.81 20.86 2.09
C LEU A 74 15.00 19.41 1.60
N TYR A 75 14.22 18.97 0.60
CA TYR A 75 14.37 17.64 0.01
C TYR A 75 15.49 17.63 -1.03
N SER A 76 16.69 17.27 -0.60
CA SER A 76 17.76 16.83 -1.51
C SER A 76 17.63 15.36 -1.91
N SER A 77 16.74 14.61 -1.24
CA SER A 77 16.50 13.19 -1.45
C SER A 77 15.31 12.96 -2.40
N PHE A 78 15.34 11.82 -3.10
CA PHE A 78 14.24 11.31 -3.91
C PHE A 78 13.45 10.21 -3.20
N SER A 79 13.68 9.99 -1.90
CA SER A 79 12.97 9.00 -1.11
C SER A 79 11.47 9.22 -1.00
N ILE A 80 10.77 8.18 -0.55
CA ILE A 80 9.33 8.22 -0.33
C ILE A 80 8.98 9.04 0.92
N LEU A 81 9.74 8.96 2.01
CA LEU A 81 9.34 9.61 3.27
C LEU A 81 9.91 11.01 3.46
N ARG A 82 11.06 11.32 2.84
CA ARG A 82 11.72 12.61 2.95
C ARG A 82 12.23 13.12 1.61
N GLY A 83 11.50 12.79 0.55
CA GLY A 83 11.93 13.13 -0.80
C GLY A 83 10.77 13.37 -1.75
N LYS A 84 11.14 13.67 -3.00
CA LYS A 84 10.20 14.03 -4.06
C LYS A 84 9.22 12.91 -4.40
N CYS A 85 9.60 11.63 -4.27
CA CYS A 85 8.68 10.51 -4.50
C CYS A 85 7.46 10.58 -3.57
N GLY A 86 7.66 10.86 -2.27
CA GLY A 86 6.58 11.04 -1.32
C GLY A 86 5.62 12.15 -1.69
N LEU A 87 6.18 13.29 -2.07
CA LEU A 87 5.39 14.44 -2.52
C LEU A 87 4.55 14.09 -3.75
N VAL A 88 5.13 13.44 -4.77
CA VAL A 88 4.39 13.03 -5.97
C VAL A 88 3.24 12.10 -5.61
N ILE A 89 3.47 11.10 -4.75
CA ILE A 89 2.42 10.20 -4.28
C ILE A 89 1.30 11.00 -3.58
N MET A 90 1.65 11.90 -2.65
CA MET A 90 0.67 12.72 -1.94
C MET A 90 -0.14 13.63 -2.87
N LEU A 91 0.51 14.30 -3.82
CA LEU A 91 -0.15 15.21 -4.76
C LEU A 91 -1.10 14.45 -5.70
N LEU A 92 -0.70 13.28 -6.18
CA LEU A 92 -1.52 12.47 -7.08
C LEU A 92 -2.68 11.78 -6.34
N LEU A 93 -2.48 11.33 -5.11
CA LEU A 93 -3.58 10.87 -4.25
C LEU A 93 -4.56 12.01 -3.96
N TRP A 94 -4.06 13.22 -3.67
CA TRP A 94 -4.90 14.40 -3.45
C TRP A 94 -5.73 14.75 -4.68
N LEU A 95 -5.10 14.78 -5.86
CA LEU A 95 -5.78 14.98 -7.14
C LEU A 95 -6.85 13.92 -7.38
N LYS A 96 -6.54 12.64 -7.15
CA LYS A 96 -7.48 11.53 -7.34
C LYS A 96 -8.67 11.60 -6.38
N HIS A 97 -8.45 12.01 -5.13
CA HIS A 97 -9.50 12.14 -4.13
C HIS A 97 -10.41 13.36 -4.35
N THR A 98 -9.82 14.51 -4.71
CA THR A 98 -10.56 15.80 -4.76
C THR A 98 -10.97 16.23 -6.17
N GLY A 99 -10.34 15.68 -7.21
CA GLY A 99 -10.42 16.20 -8.58
C GLY A 99 -9.74 17.55 -8.77
N ASN A 100 -9.09 18.11 -7.74
CA ASN A 100 -8.46 19.42 -7.81
C ASN A 100 -7.09 19.34 -8.51
N ARG A 101 -7.03 19.89 -9.72
CA ARG A 101 -5.83 19.93 -10.58
C ARG A 101 -4.79 20.98 -10.21
N PHE A 102 -5.01 21.75 -9.14
CA PHE A 102 -4.08 22.81 -8.73
C PHE A 102 -2.62 22.33 -8.58
N PHE A 103 -2.42 21.09 -8.13
CA PHE A 103 -1.09 20.50 -7.94
C PHE A 103 -0.60 19.60 -9.08
N GLU A 104 -1.37 19.46 -10.17
CA GLU A 104 -1.07 18.51 -11.26
C GLU A 104 0.30 18.80 -11.90
N HIS A 105 0.54 20.03 -12.35
CA HIS A 105 1.82 20.43 -12.94
C HIS A 105 3.01 20.29 -11.97
N MET A 106 2.77 20.45 -10.66
CA MET A 106 3.82 20.26 -9.65
C MET A 106 4.17 18.78 -9.51
N ALA A 107 3.17 17.90 -9.50
CA ALA A 107 3.39 16.46 -9.46
C ALA A 107 4.14 15.99 -10.72
N GLU A 108 3.75 16.47 -11.90
CA GLU A 108 4.44 16.18 -13.17
C GLU A 108 5.91 16.65 -13.14
N ALA A 109 6.17 17.87 -12.68
CA ALA A 109 7.53 18.39 -12.59
C ALA A 109 8.43 17.58 -11.66
N TYR A 110 7.93 17.16 -10.50
CA TYR A 110 8.69 16.30 -9.59
C TYR A 110 8.84 14.87 -10.12
N LEU A 111 7.85 14.34 -10.83
CA LEU A 111 7.92 13.03 -11.47
C LEU A 111 9.02 12.99 -12.55
N ASN A 112 9.13 14.03 -13.38
CA ASN A 112 10.20 14.13 -14.38
C ASN A 112 11.58 14.13 -13.72
N GLN A 113 11.74 14.86 -12.61
CA GLN A 113 13.01 14.86 -11.86
C GLN A 113 13.33 13.48 -11.25
N ILE A 114 12.30 12.72 -10.82
CA ILE A 114 12.48 11.35 -10.34
C ILE A 114 13.00 10.45 -11.46
N TYR A 115 12.44 10.57 -12.68
CA TYR A 115 12.91 9.79 -13.83
C TYR A 115 14.35 10.12 -14.23
N GLU A 116 14.73 11.40 -14.21
CA GLU A 116 16.12 11.82 -14.45
C GLU A 116 17.09 11.17 -13.45
N GLU A 117 16.67 11.03 -12.19
CA GLU A 117 17.51 10.46 -11.12
C GLU A 117 17.74 8.95 -11.27
N LEU A 118 16.89 8.21 -11.98
CA LEU A 118 17.05 6.75 -12.14
C LEU A 118 18.39 6.36 -12.79
N SER A 119 18.94 7.26 -13.60
CA SER A 119 20.21 7.10 -14.32
C SER A 119 21.45 7.51 -13.50
N THR A 120 21.29 7.93 -12.25
CA THR A 120 22.38 8.44 -11.41
C THR A 120 23.04 7.36 -10.54
N TYR A 121 24.21 7.69 -9.98
CA TYR A 121 24.95 6.83 -9.06
C TYR A 121 24.47 7.01 -7.61
N LEU A 122 23.20 6.72 -7.35
CA LEU A 122 22.67 6.59 -6.00
C LEU A 122 22.95 5.20 -5.42
N ASP A 123 22.98 5.12 -4.09
CA ASP A 123 23.12 3.85 -3.37
C ASP A 123 21.95 2.92 -3.65
N MET A 124 22.21 1.62 -3.66
CA MET A 124 21.19 0.56 -3.78
C MET A 124 20.49 0.28 -2.44
N ASN A 125 20.19 1.31 -1.65
CA ASN A 125 19.41 1.18 -0.41
C ASN A 125 17.94 1.54 -0.65
N PHE A 126 17.07 1.19 0.30
CA PHE A 126 15.63 1.44 0.17
C PHE A 126 15.22 2.80 0.75
N ARG A 127 15.81 3.23 1.87
CA ARG A 127 15.36 4.44 2.56
C ARG A 127 15.53 5.68 1.69
N ASP A 128 16.70 5.85 1.07
CA ASP A 128 17.08 7.04 0.31
C ASP A 128 17.73 6.73 -1.04
N GLY A 129 17.75 5.46 -1.43
CA GLY A 129 18.41 4.97 -2.65
C GLY A 129 17.46 4.51 -3.75
N LEU A 130 18.06 3.93 -4.80
CA LEU A 130 17.36 3.53 -6.02
C LEU A 130 16.22 2.53 -5.78
N MET A 131 16.37 1.60 -4.83
CA MET A 131 15.31 0.62 -4.54
C MET A 131 14.06 1.29 -3.96
N GLY A 132 14.22 2.33 -3.13
CA GLY A 132 13.11 3.11 -2.61
C GLY A 132 12.40 3.90 -3.70
N ILE A 133 13.16 4.53 -4.60
CA ILE A 133 12.62 5.25 -5.75
C ILE A 133 11.84 4.28 -6.66
N GLY A 134 12.43 3.13 -6.99
CA GLY A 134 11.79 2.11 -7.81
C GLY A 134 10.54 1.52 -7.18
N TRP A 135 10.54 1.29 -5.85
CA TRP A 135 9.34 0.90 -5.12
C TRP A 135 8.26 2.00 -5.16
N GLY A 136 8.65 3.27 -5.05
CA GLY A 136 7.75 4.42 -5.19
C GLY A 136 7.09 4.49 -6.58
N ILE A 137 7.85 4.23 -7.64
CA ILE A 137 7.33 4.15 -9.02
C ILE A 137 6.34 2.98 -9.16
N GLU A 138 6.67 1.80 -8.64
CA GLU A 138 5.75 0.67 -8.59
C GLU A 138 4.48 1.00 -7.82
N TYR A 139 4.58 1.74 -6.71
CA TYR A 139 3.42 2.16 -5.93
C TYR A 139 2.50 3.05 -6.77
N LEU A 140 3.08 4.02 -7.49
CA LEU A 140 2.34 4.92 -8.38
C LEU A 140 1.65 4.15 -9.52
N LEU A 141 2.35 3.23 -10.17
CA LEU A 141 1.82 2.44 -11.30
C LEU A 141 0.74 1.46 -10.84
N GLN A 142 1.01 0.64 -9.82
CA GLN A 142 0.08 -0.39 -9.37
C GLN A 142 -1.22 0.18 -8.78
N ASN A 143 -1.19 1.40 -8.24
CA ASN A 143 -2.37 2.09 -7.70
C ASN A 143 -3.05 3.01 -8.75
N GLY A 144 -2.60 2.97 -10.01
CA GLY A 144 -3.17 3.75 -11.11
C GLY A 144 -3.10 5.26 -10.87
N LEU A 145 -1.99 5.73 -10.30
CA LEU A 145 -1.69 7.16 -10.13
C LEU A 145 -0.91 7.71 -11.32
N ILE A 146 -0.13 6.86 -11.99
CA ILE A 146 0.56 7.15 -13.25
C ILE A 146 0.41 5.97 -14.21
N TYR A 147 0.79 6.17 -15.48
CA TYR A 147 0.81 5.13 -16.51
C TYR A 147 2.21 5.02 -17.11
N GLY A 148 2.62 3.81 -17.47
CA GLY A 148 3.91 3.52 -18.08
C GLY A 148 4.26 2.04 -18.00
N ASP A 149 5.29 1.60 -18.73
CA ASP A 149 5.83 0.25 -18.59
C ASP A 149 6.90 0.24 -17.50
N SER A 150 6.62 -0.41 -16.37
CA SER A 150 7.60 -0.49 -15.27
C SER A 150 8.85 -1.28 -15.64
N ASN A 151 8.78 -2.19 -16.61
CA ASN A 151 9.94 -2.95 -17.06
C ASN A 151 10.94 -2.06 -17.81
N GLU A 152 10.46 -1.09 -18.59
CA GLU A 152 11.32 -0.11 -19.25
C GLU A 152 11.84 0.93 -18.25
N ILE A 153 10.97 1.43 -17.36
CA ILE A 153 11.33 2.49 -16.42
C ILE A 153 12.38 2.01 -15.39
N LEU A 154 12.30 0.75 -14.93
CA LEU A 154 13.09 0.26 -13.81
C LEU A 154 14.22 -0.70 -14.20
N GLU A 155 14.49 -0.86 -15.51
CA GLU A 155 15.45 -1.84 -16.06
C GLU A 155 16.85 -1.73 -15.41
N GLU A 156 17.38 -0.51 -15.26
CA GLU A 156 18.72 -0.31 -14.70
C GLU A 156 18.81 -0.72 -13.22
N ILE A 157 17.73 -0.51 -12.46
CA ILE A 157 17.67 -0.88 -11.05
C ILE A 157 17.53 -2.41 -10.95
N ASP A 158 16.66 -3.00 -11.78
CA ASP A 158 16.47 -4.45 -11.86
C ASP A 158 17.81 -5.16 -12.17
N ALA A 159 18.57 -4.64 -13.14
CA ALA A 159 19.89 -5.15 -13.50
C ALA A 159 20.91 -5.06 -12.34
N LYS A 160 20.95 -3.92 -11.63
CA LYS A 160 21.82 -3.75 -10.45
C LYS A 160 21.45 -4.72 -9.33
N VAL A 161 20.15 -4.93 -9.06
CA VAL A 161 19.68 -5.90 -8.05
C VAL A 161 20.08 -7.33 -8.41
N MET A 162 19.96 -7.73 -9.68
CA MET A 162 20.37 -9.06 -10.15
C MET A 162 21.88 -9.30 -10.08
N SER A 163 22.70 -8.25 -10.12
CA SER A 163 24.16 -8.37 -10.04
C SER A 163 24.70 -8.72 -8.64
N ILE A 164 23.86 -8.66 -7.59
CA ILE A 164 24.26 -8.82 -6.19
C ILE A 164 23.86 -10.20 -5.66
N ARG A 165 24.76 -10.81 -4.87
CA ARG A 165 24.52 -12.08 -4.14
C ARG A 165 23.98 -11.79 -2.74
N TRP A 166 22.65 -11.74 -2.62
CA TRP A 166 21.95 -11.28 -1.42
C TRP A 166 22.03 -12.24 -0.22
N GLU A 167 22.33 -13.52 -0.43
CA GLU A 167 22.44 -14.50 0.66
C GLU A 167 23.63 -14.26 1.61
N ARG A 168 24.52 -13.32 1.26
CA ARG A 168 25.69 -12.94 2.08
C ARG A 168 25.48 -11.67 2.90
N VAL A 169 24.36 -10.98 2.70
CA VAL A 169 24.06 -9.71 3.37
C VAL A 169 23.67 -9.98 4.82
N LYS A 170 24.36 -9.32 5.75
CA LYS A 170 24.11 -9.43 7.20
C LYS A 170 23.15 -8.38 7.72
N ASP A 171 23.00 -7.28 7.00
CA ASP A 171 22.02 -6.24 7.32
C ASP A 171 20.64 -6.73 6.89
N HIS A 172 19.78 -6.97 7.89
CA HIS A 172 18.41 -7.42 7.68
C HIS A 172 17.40 -6.27 7.66
N SER A 173 17.83 -5.01 7.82
CA SER A 173 16.92 -3.86 7.92
C SER A 173 16.23 -3.54 6.59
N LEU A 174 15.05 -2.92 6.67
CA LEU A 174 14.32 -2.40 5.53
C LEU A 174 15.07 -1.24 4.87
N ALA A 175 15.66 -0.36 5.67
CA ALA A 175 16.29 0.86 5.19
C ALA A 175 17.47 0.60 4.23
N THR A 176 18.35 -0.33 4.59
CA THR A 176 19.64 -0.54 3.90
C THR A 176 19.95 -2.00 3.58
N GLY A 177 19.15 -2.94 4.09
CA GLY A 177 19.45 -4.35 4.06
C GLY A 177 18.50 -5.20 3.22
N LEU A 178 18.49 -6.49 3.56
CA LEU A 178 17.80 -7.55 2.83
C LEU A 178 16.29 -7.31 2.69
N ARG A 179 15.65 -6.75 3.72
CA ARG A 179 14.22 -6.42 3.68
C ARG A 179 13.89 -5.40 2.59
N GLY A 180 14.73 -4.39 2.39
CA GLY A 180 14.58 -3.40 1.33
C GLY A 180 14.60 -4.02 -0.07
N VAL A 181 15.49 -4.99 -0.26
CA VAL A 181 15.62 -5.70 -1.53
C VAL A 181 14.41 -6.58 -1.79
N ILE A 182 14.02 -7.39 -0.81
CA ILE A 182 12.82 -8.23 -0.92
C ILE A 182 11.60 -7.35 -1.14
N ALA A 183 11.53 -6.21 -0.48
CA ALA A 183 10.45 -5.25 -0.65
C ALA A 183 10.33 -4.74 -2.10
N TYR A 184 11.44 -4.34 -2.69
CA TYR A 184 11.51 -3.93 -4.08
C TYR A 184 11.17 -5.06 -5.06
N VAL A 185 11.77 -6.24 -4.88
CA VAL A 185 11.54 -7.40 -5.75
C VAL A 185 10.08 -7.88 -5.70
N THR A 186 9.48 -7.92 -4.51
CA THR A 186 8.05 -8.21 -4.36
C THR A 186 7.19 -7.20 -5.10
N ALA A 187 7.49 -5.90 -5.00
CA ALA A 187 6.77 -4.88 -5.74
C ALA A 187 6.84 -5.12 -7.25
N ARG A 188 8.04 -5.36 -7.80
CA ARG A 188 8.26 -5.63 -9.23
C ARG A 188 7.54 -6.88 -9.72
N ILE A 189 7.58 -7.99 -8.98
CA ILE A 189 6.83 -9.21 -9.33
C ILE A 189 5.34 -8.92 -9.39
N LYS A 190 4.80 -8.23 -8.39
CA LYS A 190 3.38 -7.85 -8.34
C LYS A 190 3.00 -6.94 -9.50
N GLY A 191 3.83 -5.96 -9.83
CA GLY A 191 3.63 -5.06 -10.97
C GLY A 191 3.56 -5.81 -12.30
N CYS A 192 4.45 -6.79 -12.50
CA CYS A 192 4.43 -7.66 -13.68
C CYS A 192 3.12 -8.47 -13.75
N ILE A 193 2.72 -9.11 -12.64
CA ILE A 193 1.50 -9.92 -12.58
C ILE A 193 0.26 -9.07 -12.87
N LEU A 194 0.13 -7.91 -12.20
CA LEU A 194 -1.02 -7.01 -12.34
C LEU A 194 -1.14 -6.42 -13.76
N SER A 195 0.00 -6.20 -14.42
CA SER A 195 0.05 -5.67 -15.79
C SER A 195 0.05 -6.78 -16.86
N ASN A 196 -0.04 -8.05 -16.47
CA ASN A 196 0.10 -9.21 -17.34
C ASN A 196 1.41 -9.20 -18.18
N ASN A 197 2.48 -8.69 -17.58
CA ASN A 197 3.82 -8.64 -18.14
C ASN A 197 4.68 -9.82 -17.65
N LYS A 198 5.72 -10.14 -18.42
CA LYS A 198 6.71 -11.13 -18.01
C LYS A 198 7.53 -10.58 -16.84
N ILE A 199 7.75 -11.43 -15.83
CA ILE A 199 8.66 -11.12 -14.72
C ILE A 199 10.10 -10.99 -15.25
N VAL A 200 10.76 -9.90 -14.88
CA VAL A 200 12.09 -9.50 -15.40
C VAL A 200 13.26 -10.24 -14.74
N PHE A 201 13.06 -10.76 -13.53
CA PHE A 201 14.14 -11.37 -12.75
C PHE A 201 14.45 -12.81 -13.15
N ASP A 202 15.73 -13.16 -13.09
CA ASP A 202 16.20 -14.50 -13.37
C ASP A 202 16.06 -15.47 -12.17
N GLN A 203 16.30 -16.75 -12.44
CA GLN A 203 16.21 -17.79 -11.42
C GLN A 203 17.33 -17.70 -10.38
N ASP A 204 18.48 -17.10 -10.72
CA ASP A 204 19.62 -16.98 -9.83
C ASP A 204 19.33 -15.98 -8.71
N LEU A 205 18.73 -14.82 -9.03
CA LEU A 205 18.23 -13.88 -8.05
C LEU A 205 17.16 -14.51 -7.16
N PHE A 206 16.19 -15.24 -7.73
CA PHE A 206 15.16 -15.91 -6.93
C PHE A 206 15.74 -16.93 -5.96
N ASN A 207 16.68 -17.76 -6.40
CA ASN A 207 17.33 -18.74 -5.53
C ASN A 207 18.12 -18.03 -4.40
N SER A 208 18.86 -16.97 -4.72
CA SER A 208 19.60 -16.16 -3.76
C SER A 208 18.67 -15.55 -2.70
N LEU A 209 17.61 -14.85 -3.13
CA LEU A 209 16.66 -14.20 -2.22
C LEU A 209 15.80 -15.20 -1.46
N GLN A 210 15.46 -16.35 -2.03
CA GLN A 210 14.71 -17.38 -1.32
C GLN A 210 15.51 -17.93 -0.13
N ILE A 211 16.81 -18.21 -0.31
CA ILE A 211 17.69 -18.65 0.78
C ILE A 211 17.78 -17.54 1.83
N ALA A 212 18.02 -16.31 1.39
CA ALA A 212 18.15 -15.15 2.27
C ALA A 212 16.86 -14.89 3.08
N ALA A 213 15.69 -14.93 2.44
CA ALA A 213 14.39 -14.73 3.06
C ALA A 213 14.06 -15.82 4.09
N LYS A 214 14.35 -17.09 3.78
CA LYS A 214 14.18 -18.19 4.75
C LYS A 214 15.09 -18.02 5.97
N ASN A 215 16.34 -17.63 5.76
CA ASN A 215 17.28 -17.36 6.85
C ASN A 215 16.85 -16.16 7.69
N LEU A 216 16.31 -15.10 7.05
CA LEU A 216 15.75 -13.92 7.72
C LEU A 216 14.61 -14.35 8.66
N LEU A 217 13.66 -15.15 8.19
CA LEU A 217 12.52 -15.60 9.00
C LEU A 217 12.94 -16.47 10.21
N LEU A 218 14.09 -17.15 10.14
CA LEU A 218 14.59 -18.00 11.22
C LEU A 218 15.50 -17.25 12.20
N ASN A 219 16.28 -16.28 11.72
CA ASN A 219 17.36 -15.63 12.47
C ASN A 219 17.24 -14.10 12.45
N ASP A 220 16.01 -13.60 12.49
CA ASP A 220 15.72 -12.18 12.34
C ASP A 220 16.40 -11.34 13.43
N THR A 221 17.09 -10.30 13.00
CA THR A 221 17.79 -9.35 13.88
C THR A 221 17.03 -8.02 14.03
N SER A 222 15.87 -7.87 13.38
CA SER A 222 15.03 -6.66 13.41
C SER A 222 13.53 -7.01 13.44
N PRO A 223 13.07 -7.74 14.48
CA PRO A 223 11.70 -8.29 14.56
C PRO A 223 10.59 -7.25 14.64
N GLU A 224 10.92 -5.98 14.91
CA GLU A 224 9.97 -4.86 14.91
C GLU A 224 9.57 -4.40 13.50
N GLU A 225 10.29 -4.82 12.46
CA GLU A 225 9.99 -4.45 11.08
C GLU A 225 9.03 -5.43 10.43
N ASN A 226 8.10 -4.90 9.64
CA ASN A 226 7.11 -5.69 8.93
C ASN A 226 7.77 -6.79 8.08
N ILE A 227 7.30 -8.04 8.19
CA ILE A 227 7.78 -9.20 7.43
C ILE A 227 6.74 -9.73 6.42
N SER A 228 5.56 -9.10 6.31
CA SER A 228 4.47 -9.60 5.48
C SER A 228 4.87 -9.70 4.00
N TYR A 229 5.63 -8.74 3.49
CA TYR A 229 6.14 -8.75 2.11
C TYR A 229 7.23 -9.79 1.87
N VAL A 230 7.89 -10.28 2.92
CA VAL A 230 8.86 -11.40 2.84
C VAL A 230 8.10 -12.72 2.68
N ILE A 231 7.00 -12.89 3.41
CA ILE A 231 6.12 -14.05 3.25
C ILE A 231 5.46 -13.99 1.88
N GLU A 232 4.94 -12.82 1.48
CA GLU A 232 4.34 -12.61 0.17
C GLU A 232 5.32 -12.91 -0.97
N PHE A 233 6.59 -12.49 -0.85
CA PHE A 233 7.64 -12.87 -1.79
C PHE A 233 7.75 -14.39 -1.97
N LEU A 234 7.87 -15.11 -0.86
CA LEU A 234 8.00 -16.57 -0.87
C LEU A 234 6.77 -17.24 -1.49
N ASP A 235 5.57 -16.74 -1.21
CA ASP A 235 4.33 -17.26 -1.80
C ASP A 235 4.28 -17.02 -3.30
N LEU A 236 4.66 -15.82 -3.77
CA LEU A 236 4.65 -15.45 -5.20
C LEU A 236 5.57 -16.33 -6.04
N ILE A 237 6.76 -16.68 -5.53
CA ILE A 237 7.72 -17.52 -6.25
C ILE A 237 7.33 -19.01 -6.22
N HIS A 238 6.57 -19.46 -5.22
CA HIS A 238 6.21 -20.87 -5.05
C HIS A 238 4.84 -21.25 -5.62
N ASN A 239 3.88 -20.33 -5.61
CA ASN A 239 2.49 -20.63 -5.86
C ASN A 239 1.92 -19.72 -6.96
N GLN A 240 2.25 -20.02 -8.22
CA GLN A 240 1.75 -19.24 -9.38
C GLN A 240 0.20 -19.19 -9.46
N ASN A 241 -0.49 -20.18 -8.88
CA ASN A 241 -1.95 -20.18 -8.78
C ASN A 241 -2.51 -18.99 -7.97
N LEU A 242 -1.71 -18.41 -7.07
CA LEU A 242 -2.11 -17.25 -6.26
C LEU A 242 -2.00 -15.92 -7.01
N TRP A 243 -1.46 -15.90 -8.23
CA TRP A 243 -1.30 -14.67 -9.02
C TRP A 243 -2.64 -13.96 -9.27
N THR A 244 -3.74 -14.71 -9.34
CA THR A 244 -5.11 -14.17 -9.46
C THR A 244 -5.58 -13.36 -8.25
N MET A 245 -4.93 -13.52 -7.09
CA MET A 245 -5.28 -12.84 -5.84
C MET A 245 -4.34 -11.67 -5.52
N VAL A 246 -3.33 -11.42 -6.36
CA VAL A 246 -2.37 -10.35 -6.16
C VAL A 246 -3.07 -9.00 -6.14
N ARG A 247 -2.70 -8.18 -5.15
CA ARG A 247 -3.20 -6.81 -4.97
C ARG A 247 -2.05 -5.82 -5.14
N PRO A 248 -2.32 -4.56 -5.53
CA PRO A 248 -1.31 -3.50 -5.51
C PRO A 248 -0.56 -3.43 -4.17
N ILE A 249 0.71 -3.02 -4.21
CA ILE A 249 1.47 -2.76 -2.99
C ILE A 249 0.84 -1.64 -2.14
N ASP A 250 0.98 -1.77 -0.81
CA ASP A 250 0.38 -0.89 0.19
C ASP A 250 1.48 -0.16 0.98
N ILE A 251 1.23 1.10 1.34
CA ILE A 251 2.22 1.93 2.04
C ILE A 251 2.60 1.39 3.42
N LYS A 252 1.74 0.58 4.05
CA LYS A 252 2.04 -0.12 5.33
C LYS A 252 3.31 -0.97 5.27
N MET A 253 3.74 -1.37 4.08
CA MET A 253 4.99 -2.08 3.86
C MET A 253 6.21 -1.32 4.39
N ILE A 254 6.17 0.02 4.37
CA ILE A 254 7.29 0.89 4.75
C ILE A 254 7.07 1.61 6.10
N GLU A 255 6.07 1.19 6.88
CA GLU A 255 5.68 1.82 8.14
C GLU A 255 6.84 1.95 9.14
N SER A 256 7.73 0.95 9.20
CA SER A 256 8.87 0.94 10.12
C SER A 256 9.89 2.06 9.84
N LEU A 257 9.96 2.57 8.60
CA LEU A 257 10.81 3.72 8.27
C LEU A 257 10.25 5.02 8.84
N SER A 258 8.92 5.12 8.94
CA SER A 258 8.21 6.28 9.49
C SER A 258 8.31 6.34 11.02
N THR A 259 8.09 5.21 11.70
CA THR A 259 8.11 5.17 13.18
C THR A 259 9.45 5.56 13.78
N LYS A 260 10.55 5.27 13.08
CA LYS A 260 11.93 5.65 13.43
C LYS A 260 12.38 6.96 12.76
N GLY A 261 11.47 7.68 12.12
CA GLY A 261 11.75 8.86 11.29
C GLY A 261 11.52 10.20 11.98
N THR A 262 11.87 11.26 11.26
CA THR A 262 11.60 12.67 11.57
C THR A 262 10.10 12.99 11.47
N GLU A 263 9.68 14.13 12.02
CA GLU A 263 8.29 14.59 11.93
C GLU A 263 7.78 14.67 10.48
N ILE A 264 8.64 15.09 9.55
CA ILE A 264 8.32 15.16 8.12
C ILE A 264 8.06 13.76 7.56
N GLU A 265 8.89 12.78 7.90
CA GLU A 265 8.71 11.38 7.46
C GLU A 265 7.41 10.79 8.00
N GLN A 266 7.11 11.07 9.27
CA GLN A 266 5.87 10.65 9.92
C GLN A 266 4.64 11.27 9.24
N LYS A 267 4.65 12.59 9.03
CA LYS A 267 3.55 13.30 8.36
C LYS A 267 3.37 12.83 6.92
N THR A 268 4.46 12.59 6.20
CA THR A 268 4.42 12.08 4.81
C THR A 268 3.76 10.71 4.78
N TYR A 269 4.25 9.77 5.60
CA TYR A 269 3.68 8.43 5.70
C TYR A 269 2.19 8.45 6.08
N GLU A 270 1.84 9.14 7.16
CA GLU A 270 0.44 9.21 7.63
C GLU A 270 -0.48 9.81 6.57
N THR A 271 -0.02 10.83 5.87
CA THR A 271 -0.80 11.49 4.83
C THR A 271 -1.04 10.58 3.62
N ILE A 272 -0.01 9.86 3.16
CA ILE A 272 -0.15 8.86 2.08
C ILE A 272 -1.07 7.72 2.53
N LYS A 273 -0.86 7.18 3.74
CA LYS A 273 -1.65 6.09 4.32
C LYS A 273 -3.13 6.43 4.35
N GLU A 274 -3.48 7.55 4.98
CA GLU A 274 -4.87 7.96 5.12
C GLU A 274 -5.52 8.26 3.77
N MET A 275 -4.84 8.98 2.86
CA MET A 275 -5.39 9.24 1.53
C MET A 275 -5.58 7.96 0.70
N SER A 276 -4.66 7.00 0.82
CA SER A 276 -4.77 5.71 0.12
C SER A 276 -5.98 4.89 0.56
N TYR A 277 -6.45 5.06 1.80
CA TYR A 277 -7.67 4.41 2.30
C TYR A 277 -8.95 5.15 1.94
N CYS A 278 -8.90 6.48 1.76
CA CYS A 278 -10.06 7.24 1.31
C CYS A 278 -10.41 7.00 -0.17
N ILE A 279 -9.49 6.45 -0.97
CA ILE A 279 -9.67 6.25 -2.42
C ILE A 279 -10.11 4.81 -2.79
N LYS A 280 -9.97 3.85 -1.88
CA LYS A 280 -10.37 2.43 -2.08
C LYS A 280 -11.84 2.22 -1.78
#